data_AF-A0A5N6XQ28-F1
#
_entry.id   AF-A0A5N6XQ28-F1
#
_cell.length_a   1.000
_cell.length_b   1.000
_cell.length_c   1.000
_cell.angle_alpha   90.00
_cell.angle_beta   90.00
_cell.angle_gamma   90.00
#
_symmetry.space_group_name_H-M   'P 1'
#
loop_
_entity.id
_entity.type
_entity.pdbx_description
1 polymer ?
#
loop_
_entity_poly.entity_id
_entity_poly.type
_entity_poly.pdbx_seq_one_letter_code
_entity_poly.pdbx_strand_id
1 'polypeptide(L)'
;MYQATSRHEQILYALEIVSSLTDDELREYREDIKPAQQRLSRRSRSLDAMAFLNKALEGFPIVEAFLHDQGDLTPIILRADYGSGDTNPMIAFITGSTGNDPQKWLLRALARRSTVRSMLKRQSNTKAFLRANRLPNTTSVRNSISDSIKPDQLEKSLGGSGIWLILMPVLSLFTHVPQAEITVISQLLLYDERFHSLRRAVLTWSRCFDRCQALFDLQIRRRNTLGQR
;
A
#
# COMPACT_ATOMS: atom_id res chain seq x y z
N MET A 1 -29.47 -27.85 -13.90
CA MET A 1 -29.72 -26.45 -14.29
C MET A 1 -30.51 -25.81 -13.16
N TYR A 2 -29.83 -25.08 -12.27
CA TYR A 2 -30.41 -24.08 -11.37
C TYR A 2 -29.32 -23.01 -11.13
N GLN A 3 -29.76 -21.76 -11.16
CA GLN A 3 -29.00 -20.54 -11.40
C GLN A 3 -28.12 -20.11 -10.21
N ALA A 4 -27.19 -19.20 -10.49
CA ALA A 4 -26.40 -18.47 -9.51
C ALA A 4 -27.30 -17.82 -8.45
N THR A 5 -27.30 -18.37 -7.24
CA THR A 5 -27.89 -17.75 -6.07
C THR A 5 -26.99 -16.61 -5.61
N SER A 6 -27.56 -15.43 -5.39
CA SER A 6 -26.79 -14.25 -4.98
C SER A 6 -26.14 -14.50 -3.61
N ARG A 7 -25.02 -13.82 -3.32
CA ARG A 7 -24.34 -13.91 -2.00
C ARG A 7 -25.29 -13.65 -0.82
N HIS A 8 -26.37 -12.88 -1.05
CA HIS A 8 -27.40 -12.61 -0.06
C HIS A 8 -28.27 -13.84 0.24
N GLU A 9 -28.66 -14.61 -0.77
CA GLU A 9 -29.44 -15.85 -0.60
C GLU A 9 -28.64 -16.93 0.12
N GLN A 10 -27.34 -17.01 -0.13
CA GLN A 10 -26.45 -17.93 0.60
C GLN A 10 -26.34 -17.58 2.09
N ILE A 11 -26.37 -16.28 2.43
CA ILE A 11 -26.35 -15.82 3.82
C ILE A 11 -27.69 -16.12 4.51
N LEU A 12 -28.82 -15.88 3.83
CA LEU A 12 -30.15 -16.17 4.37
C LEU A 12 -30.34 -17.67 4.61
N TYR A 13 -29.94 -18.50 3.65
CA TYR A 13 -29.98 -19.96 3.79
C TYR A 13 -29.09 -20.47 4.94
N ALA A 14 -27.90 -19.89 5.11
CA ALA A 14 -27.02 -20.22 6.23
C ALA A 14 -27.61 -19.81 7.58
N LEU A 15 -28.31 -18.66 7.65
CA LEU A 15 -28.98 -18.21 8.87
C LEU A 15 -30.20 -19.08 9.22
N GLU A 16 -30.94 -19.55 8.21
CA GLU A 16 -32.07 -20.46 8.38
C GLU A 16 -31.61 -21.81 8.95
N ILE A 17 -30.52 -22.39 8.41
CA ILE A 17 -29.90 -23.60 8.96
C ILE A 17 -29.46 -23.39 10.41
N VAL A 18 -28.77 -22.28 10.70
CA VAL A 18 -28.28 -21.98 12.06
C VAL A 18 -29.42 -21.79 13.05
N SER A 19 -30.57 -21.26 12.61
CA SER A 19 -31.77 -21.10 13.44
C SER A 19 -32.48 -22.41 13.78
N SER A 20 -32.18 -23.49 13.04
CA SER A 20 -32.79 -24.81 13.21
C SER A 20 -31.97 -25.77 14.08
N LEU A 21 -30.76 -25.35 14.49
CA LEU A 21 -29.86 -26.17 15.32
C LEU A 21 -30.15 -25.96 16.82
N THR A 22 -30.06 -27.04 17.58
CA THR A 22 -30.15 -27.00 19.05
C THR A 22 -28.87 -26.42 19.68
N ASP A 23 -28.95 -25.94 20.93
CA ASP A 23 -27.81 -25.30 21.61
C ASP A 23 -26.58 -26.21 21.76
N ASP A 24 -26.79 -27.53 21.86
CA ASP A 24 -25.71 -28.52 21.89
C ASP A 24 -25.04 -28.69 20.51
N GLU A 25 -25.82 -28.68 19.42
CA GLU A 25 -25.30 -28.72 18.04
C GLU A 25 -24.57 -27.42 17.69
N LEU A 26 -25.07 -26.26 18.16
CA LEU A 26 -24.39 -24.97 18.03
C LEU A 26 -23.06 -24.92 18.79
N ARG A 27 -22.95 -25.64 19.91
CA ARG A 27 -21.70 -25.76 20.69
C ARG A 27 -20.67 -26.62 19.96
N GLU A 28 -21.08 -27.74 19.37
CA GLU A 28 -20.21 -28.60 18.56
C GLU A 28 -19.74 -27.87 17.28
N TYR A 29 -20.65 -27.18 16.58
CA TYR A 29 -20.30 -26.32 15.45
C TYR A 29 -19.35 -25.18 15.85
N ARG A 30 -19.48 -24.58 17.04
CA ARG A 30 -18.56 -23.53 17.52
C ARG A 30 -17.15 -24.03 17.79
N GLU A 31 -17.01 -25.27 18.28
CA GLU A 31 -15.71 -25.89 18.57
C GLU A 31 -14.95 -26.22 17.27
N ASP A 32 -15.66 -26.57 16.18
CA ASP A 32 -15.07 -26.78 14.85
C ASP A 32 -14.85 -25.48 14.06
N ILE A 33 -15.75 -24.50 14.21
CA ILE A 33 -15.66 -23.21 13.55
C ILE A 33 -14.56 -22.33 14.15
N LYS A 34 -14.29 -22.37 15.45
CA LYS A 34 -13.20 -21.56 16.05
C LYS A 34 -11.81 -21.83 15.44
N PRO A 35 -11.33 -23.07 15.29
CA PRO A 35 -10.06 -23.35 14.63
C PRO A 35 -10.12 -23.10 13.11
N ALA A 36 -11.27 -23.28 12.46
CA ALA A 36 -11.46 -22.91 11.06
C ALA A 36 -11.46 -21.38 10.85
N GLN A 37 -12.09 -20.59 11.73
CA GLN A 37 -12.09 -19.13 11.78
C GLN A 37 -10.74 -18.58 12.24
N GLN A 38 -9.99 -19.27 13.10
CA GLN A 38 -8.62 -18.89 13.45
C GLN A 38 -7.65 -19.19 12.30
N ARG A 39 -7.84 -20.29 11.55
CA ARG A 39 -7.12 -20.58 10.30
C ARG A 39 -7.52 -19.64 9.16
N LEU A 40 -8.79 -19.21 9.10
CA LEU A 40 -9.30 -18.22 8.15
C LEU A 40 -8.96 -16.77 8.54
N SER A 41 -8.81 -16.45 9.83
CA SER A 41 -8.37 -15.12 10.29
C SER A 41 -6.86 -14.92 10.18
N ARG A 42 -6.09 -16.02 10.13
CA ARG A 42 -4.67 -16.03 9.74
C ARG A 42 -4.44 -15.92 8.23
N ARG A 43 -5.48 -16.05 7.39
CA ARG A 43 -5.47 -15.46 6.05
C ARG A 43 -5.75 -13.98 6.22
N SER A 44 -4.70 -13.16 6.12
CA SER A 44 -4.75 -11.72 5.88
C SER A 44 -6.05 -11.37 5.12
N ARG A 45 -7.03 -10.75 5.79
CA ARG A 45 -8.30 -10.37 5.15
C ARG A 45 -7.95 -9.53 3.94
N SER A 46 -8.23 -10.04 2.75
CA SER A 46 -8.07 -9.28 1.51
C SER A 46 -8.90 -8.01 1.61
N LEU A 47 -8.28 -6.88 1.32
CA LEU A 47 -8.93 -5.58 1.33
C LEU A 47 -9.45 -5.29 -0.09
N ASP A 48 -10.75 -5.08 -0.22
CA ASP A 48 -11.36 -4.67 -1.49
C ASP A 48 -11.06 -3.19 -1.81
N ALA A 49 -11.28 -2.78 -3.07
CA ALA A 49 -10.98 -1.44 -3.55
C ALA A 49 -11.70 -0.34 -2.76
N MET A 50 -12.97 -0.56 -2.41
CA MET A 50 -13.78 0.39 -1.66
C MET A 50 -13.25 0.60 -0.24
N ALA A 51 -12.97 -0.48 0.48
CA ALA A 51 -12.41 -0.44 1.82
C ALA A 51 -11.01 0.17 1.83
N PHE A 52 -10.19 -0.11 0.82
CA PHE A 52 -8.88 0.55 0.65
C PHE A 52 -9.02 2.06 0.45
N LEU A 53 -9.90 2.49 -0.45
CA LEU A 53 -10.07 3.91 -0.76
C LEU A 53 -10.76 4.69 0.37
N ASN A 54 -11.68 4.07 1.11
CA ASN A 54 -12.26 4.68 2.31
C ASN A 54 -11.19 4.94 3.38
N LYS A 55 -10.26 4.00 3.59
CA LYS A 55 -9.11 4.22 4.48
C LYS A 55 -8.19 5.32 3.96
N ALA A 56 -8.02 5.41 2.64
CA ALA A 56 -7.25 6.49 2.04
C ALA A 56 -7.90 7.85 2.30
N LEU A 57 -9.23 7.95 2.14
CA LEU A 57 -10.01 9.15 2.49
C LEU A 57 -9.91 9.51 3.97
N GLU A 58 -10.01 8.53 4.87
CA GLU A 58 -9.86 8.75 6.32
C GLU A 58 -8.48 9.34 6.68
N GLY A 59 -7.42 8.86 6.03
CA GLY A 59 -6.05 9.36 6.25
C GLY A 59 -5.68 10.62 5.48
N PHE A 60 -6.44 10.96 4.43
CA PHE A 60 -6.10 12.06 3.52
C PHE A 60 -6.03 13.45 4.20
N PRO A 61 -6.91 13.82 5.15
CA PRO A 61 -6.81 15.12 5.84
C PRO A 61 -5.45 15.36 6.52
N ILE A 62 -4.80 14.29 7.03
CA ILE A 62 -3.48 14.40 7.66
C ILE A 62 -2.41 14.73 6.60
N VAL A 63 -2.51 14.11 5.43
CA VAL A 63 -1.61 14.37 4.30
C VAL A 63 -1.83 15.79 3.77
N GLU A 64 -3.08 16.20 3.62
CA GLU A 64 -3.44 17.54 3.14
C GLU A 64 -2.90 18.62 4.09
N ALA A 65 -3.16 18.50 5.40
CA ALA A 65 -2.62 19.41 6.40
C ALA A 65 -1.09 19.46 6.35
N PHE A 66 -0.42 18.31 6.30
CA PHE A 66 1.04 18.24 6.18
C PHE A 66 1.59 18.97 4.95
N LEU A 67 0.96 18.79 3.78
CA LEU A 67 1.38 19.45 2.55
C LEU A 67 1.16 20.96 2.59
N HIS A 68 0.07 21.41 3.22
CA HIS A 68 -0.21 22.83 3.43
C HIS A 68 0.76 23.47 4.43
N ASP A 69 1.02 22.82 5.57
CA ASP A 69 1.85 23.35 6.66
C ASP A 69 3.33 23.42 6.28
N GLN A 70 3.84 22.44 5.54
CA GLN A 70 5.25 22.43 5.17
C GLN A 70 5.56 23.42 4.04
N GLY A 71 4.69 23.49 3.02
CA GLY A 71 4.88 24.33 1.81
C GLY A 71 6.06 23.90 0.92
N ASP A 72 7.25 23.77 1.50
CA ASP A 72 8.47 23.23 0.90
C ASP A 72 8.89 21.94 1.61
N LEU A 73 8.88 20.82 0.87
CA LEU A 73 9.29 19.50 1.37
C LEU A 73 10.81 19.26 1.24
N THR A 74 11.55 20.18 0.61
CA THR A 74 13.00 20.08 0.40
C THR A 74 13.78 19.84 1.70
N PRO A 75 13.51 20.56 2.81
CA PRO A 75 14.26 20.37 4.06
C PRO A 75 14.12 18.97 4.63
N ILE A 76 12.97 18.31 4.46
CA ILE A 76 12.72 16.95 4.95
C ILE A 76 13.64 15.95 4.23
N ILE A 77 13.78 16.10 2.92
CA ILE A 77 14.62 15.25 2.09
C ILE A 77 16.09 15.49 2.40
N LEU A 78 16.50 16.74 2.57
CA LEU A 78 17.90 17.08 2.85
C LEU A 78 18.35 16.65 4.26
N ARG A 79 17.45 16.64 5.24
CA ARG A 79 17.76 16.23 6.63
C ARG A 79 17.59 14.74 6.88
N ALA A 80 17.05 13.98 5.92
CA ALA A 80 16.86 12.55 6.09
C ALA A 80 18.20 11.84 6.29
N ASP A 81 18.32 11.07 7.38
CA ASP A 81 19.45 10.17 7.57
C ASP A 81 19.28 8.94 6.67
N TYR A 82 19.79 9.06 5.45
CA TYR A 82 19.96 7.93 4.57
C TYR A 82 21.02 7.01 5.18
N GLY A 83 20.68 6.12 6.11
CA GLY A 83 21.66 5.12 6.55
C GLY A 83 21.46 4.24 7.76
N SER A 84 20.58 4.55 8.71
CA SER A 84 20.44 3.75 9.93
C SER A 84 18.99 3.33 10.20
N GLY A 85 18.78 2.19 10.89
CA GLY A 85 17.47 1.74 11.42
C GLY A 85 16.22 2.06 10.58
N ASP A 86 15.26 2.75 11.20
CA ASP A 86 13.99 3.20 10.61
C ASP A 86 14.12 4.44 9.70
N THR A 87 15.30 5.05 9.62
CA THR A 87 15.59 6.20 8.74
C THR A 87 16.20 5.76 7.39
N ASN A 88 16.72 4.52 7.29
CA ASN A 88 17.11 3.93 6.03
C ASN A 88 15.87 3.64 5.18
N PRO A 89 15.64 4.36 4.06
CA PRO A 89 14.41 4.23 3.30
C PRO A 89 14.22 2.84 2.69
N MET A 90 15.31 2.07 2.52
CA MET A 90 15.27 0.68 2.06
C MET A 90 14.84 -0.31 3.15
N ILE A 91 15.07 0.01 4.43
CA ILE A 91 14.65 -0.81 5.58
C ILE A 91 13.22 -0.43 5.99
N ALA A 92 12.91 0.88 6.09
CA ALA A 92 11.56 1.41 6.33
C ALA A 92 10.56 1.07 5.20
N PHE A 93 11.07 0.67 4.02
CA PHE A 93 10.32 0.10 2.92
C PHE A 93 9.82 -1.34 3.20
N ILE A 94 10.60 -2.12 3.97
CA ILE A 94 10.39 -3.54 4.28
C ILE A 94 9.65 -3.71 5.61
N THR A 95 10.03 -2.94 6.63
CA THR A 95 9.40 -2.96 7.94
C THR A 95 8.17 -2.06 7.89
N GLY A 96 6.97 -2.63 8.08
CA GLY A 96 5.72 -1.87 8.06
C GLY A 96 5.78 -0.67 9.02
N SER A 97 5.12 0.44 8.64
CA SER A 97 4.98 1.59 9.55
C SER A 97 4.02 1.26 10.67
N THR A 98 4.42 1.53 11.92
CA THR A 98 3.50 1.54 13.07
C THR A 98 3.12 2.95 13.52
N GLY A 99 3.69 4.00 12.91
CA GLY A 99 3.48 5.40 13.33
C GLY A 99 2.78 6.31 12.32
N ASN A 100 2.12 7.34 12.85
CA ASN A 100 1.43 8.44 12.15
C ASN A 100 2.36 9.64 11.93
N ASP A 101 3.43 9.44 11.16
CA ASP A 101 4.42 10.48 10.86
C ASP A 101 4.45 10.74 9.33
N PRO A 102 3.86 11.85 8.87
CA PRO A 102 3.82 12.20 7.45
C PRO A 102 5.20 12.38 6.79
N GLN A 103 6.23 12.81 7.55
CA GLN A 103 7.58 12.93 7.00
C GLN A 103 8.17 11.56 6.69
N LYS A 104 7.99 10.59 7.60
CA LYS A 104 8.39 9.20 7.37
C LYS A 104 7.60 8.57 6.23
N TRP A 105 6.32 8.89 6.12
CA TRP A 105 5.51 8.41 4.99
C TRP A 105 6.00 8.97 3.66
N LEU A 106 6.39 10.25 3.60
CA LEU A 106 6.93 10.89 2.39
C LEU A 106 8.21 10.19 1.94
N LEU A 107 9.17 10.02 2.85
CA LEU A 107 10.41 9.32 2.56
C LEU A 107 10.15 7.88 2.09
N ARG A 108 9.15 7.20 2.66
CA ARG A 108 8.74 5.86 2.22
C ARG A 108 8.13 5.86 0.82
N ALA A 109 7.27 6.82 0.51
CA ALA A 109 6.67 6.94 -0.82
C ALA A 109 7.74 7.14 -1.90
N LEU A 110 8.71 8.03 -1.63
CA LEU A 110 9.85 8.32 -2.51
C LEU A 110 10.74 7.08 -2.69
N ALA A 111 11.02 6.36 -1.60
CA ALA A 111 11.80 5.13 -1.63
C ALA A 111 11.12 4.04 -2.46
N ARG A 112 9.84 3.80 -2.21
CA ARG A 112 9.04 2.78 -2.91
C ARG A 112 9.03 3.03 -4.41
N ARG A 113 8.74 4.26 -4.81
CA ARG A 113 8.72 4.63 -6.23
C ARG A 113 10.11 4.48 -6.87
N SER A 114 11.18 4.90 -6.19
CA SER A 114 12.56 4.73 -6.67
C SER A 114 12.92 3.25 -6.89
N THR A 115 12.60 2.39 -5.90
CA THR A 115 12.82 0.94 -5.98
C THR A 115 12.08 0.31 -7.15
N VAL A 116 10.78 0.59 -7.29
CA VAL A 116 9.94 0.04 -8.37
C VAL A 116 10.48 0.48 -9.72
N ARG A 117 10.78 1.77 -9.90
CA ARG A 117 11.35 2.30 -11.14
C ARG A 117 12.70 1.68 -11.47
N SER A 118 13.58 1.52 -10.48
CA SER A 118 14.87 0.86 -10.68
C SER A 118 14.70 -0.60 -11.11
N MET A 119 13.73 -1.33 -10.55
CA MET A 119 13.45 -2.71 -10.93
C MET A 119 12.91 -2.82 -12.34
N LEU A 120 11.91 -2.00 -12.67
CA LEU A 120 11.28 -1.98 -13.99
C LEU A 120 12.29 -1.57 -15.07
N LYS A 121 13.11 -0.53 -14.82
CA LYS A 121 14.15 -0.08 -15.77
C LYS A 121 15.21 -1.16 -16.05
N ARG A 122 15.56 -1.97 -15.05
CA ARG A 122 16.54 -3.05 -15.18
C ARG A 122 15.94 -4.37 -15.67
N GLN A 123 14.63 -4.44 -15.87
CA GLN A 123 13.89 -5.67 -16.16
C GLN A 123 14.24 -6.81 -15.17
N SER A 124 14.58 -6.44 -13.94
CA SER A 124 15.08 -7.37 -12.94
C SER A 124 13.92 -7.96 -12.14
N ASN A 125 13.87 -9.29 -12.01
CA ASN A 125 12.93 -9.91 -11.08
C ASN A 125 13.30 -9.59 -9.61
N THR A 126 12.32 -9.74 -8.69
CA THR A 126 12.50 -9.44 -7.26
C THR A 126 13.71 -10.14 -6.64
N LYS A 127 13.99 -11.40 -7.00
CA LYS A 127 15.16 -12.13 -6.47
C LYS A 127 16.48 -11.51 -6.91
N ALA A 128 16.59 -11.13 -8.18
CA ALA A 128 17.77 -10.47 -8.74
C ALA A 128 17.98 -9.09 -8.10
N PHE A 129 16.90 -8.34 -7.89
CA PHE A 129 16.95 -7.05 -7.19
C PHE A 129 17.45 -7.21 -5.75
N LEU A 130 16.90 -8.17 -4.99
CA LEU A 130 17.31 -8.44 -3.61
C LEU A 130 18.80 -8.79 -3.51
N ARG A 131 19.27 -9.66 -4.41
CA ARG A 131 20.69 -10.06 -4.47
C ARG A 131 21.59 -8.87 -4.78
N ALA A 132 21.24 -8.07 -5.79
CA ALA A 132 22.04 -6.91 -6.21
C ALA A 132 22.17 -5.85 -5.10
N ASN A 133 21.17 -5.74 -4.22
CA ASN A 133 21.15 -4.76 -3.13
C ASN A 133 21.45 -5.37 -1.75
N ARG A 134 21.91 -6.63 -1.67
CA ARG A 134 22.23 -7.34 -0.41
C ARG A 134 21.08 -7.32 0.62
N LEU A 135 19.83 -7.41 0.15
CA LEU A 135 18.65 -7.40 1.00
C LEU A 135 18.23 -8.82 1.44
N PRO A 136 17.59 -8.99 2.61
CA PRO A 136 17.11 -10.29 3.07
C PRO A 136 16.11 -10.93 2.11
N ASN A 137 16.31 -12.19 1.76
CA ASN A 137 15.45 -12.92 0.83
C ASN A 137 14.27 -13.64 1.52
N THR A 138 13.50 -12.91 2.33
CA THR A 138 12.31 -13.45 3.00
C THR A 138 11.05 -13.29 2.16
N THR A 139 10.01 -14.08 2.43
CA THR A 139 8.71 -13.97 1.76
C THR A 139 8.09 -12.58 1.97
N SER A 140 8.20 -12.03 3.19
CA SER A 140 7.68 -10.70 3.52
C SER A 140 8.35 -9.59 2.69
N VAL A 141 9.67 -9.65 2.53
CA VAL A 141 10.41 -8.66 1.71
C VAL A 141 10.01 -8.79 0.23
N ARG A 142 9.95 -10.02 -0.29
CA ARG A 142 9.55 -10.25 -1.69
C ARG A 142 8.14 -9.73 -1.98
N ASN A 143 7.20 -9.99 -1.08
CA ASN A 143 5.82 -9.51 -1.22
C ASN A 143 5.79 -7.99 -1.17
N SER A 144 6.45 -7.36 -0.19
CA SER A 144 6.50 -5.88 -0.09
C SER A 144 7.03 -5.20 -1.35
N ILE A 145 8.04 -5.80 -2.00
CA ILE A 145 8.55 -5.33 -3.29
C ILE A 145 7.52 -5.52 -4.40
N SER A 146 6.94 -6.71 -4.51
CA SER A 146 5.94 -7.02 -5.53
C SER A 146 4.70 -6.13 -5.39
N ASP A 147 4.26 -5.87 -4.15
CA ASP A 147 3.09 -5.06 -3.83
C ASP A 147 3.33 -3.57 -4.12
N SER A 148 4.59 -3.12 -4.13
CA SER A 148 4.94 -1.76 -4.50
C SER A 148 4.71 -1.47 -6.00
N ILE A 149 4.57 -2.49 -6.84
CA ILE A 149 4.21 -2.33 -8.26
C ILE A 149 2.76 -1.80 -8.41
N LYS A 150 1.89 -2.10 -7.44
CA LYS A 150 0.46 -1.70 -7.48
C LYS A 150 0.28 -0.18 -7.53
N PRO A 151 0.89 0.63 -6.62
CA PRO A 151 0.82 2.09 -6.74
C PRO A 151 1.50 2.66 -8.00
N ASP A 152 2.51 2.01 -8.58
CA ASP A 152 3.08 2.41 -9.90
C ASP A 152 2.06 2.22 -11.04
N GLN A 153 1.24 1.17 -10.99
CA GLN A 153 0.14 0.99 -11.93
C GLN A 153 -0.93 2.08 -11.77
N LEU A 154 -1.25 2.46 -10.52
CA LEU A 154 -2.18 3.57 -10.27
C LEU A 154 -1.62 4.91 -10.79
N GLU A 155 -0.32 5.19 -10.59
CA GLU A 155 0.34 6.38 -11.15
C GLU A 155 0.15 6.46 -12.68
N LYS A 156 0.37 5.34 -13.38
CA LYS A 156 0.19 5.24 -14.83
C LYS A 156 -1.25 5.44 -15.25
N SER A 157 -2.21 4.83 -14.54
CA SER A 157 -3.64 4.96 -14.84
C SER A 157 -4.17 6.37 -14.61
N LEU A 158 -3.70 7.07 -13.58
CA LEU A 158 -4.19 8.40 -13.19
C LEU A 158 -3.45 9.55 -13.89
N GLY A 159 -2.30 9.28 -14.50
CA GLY A 159 -1.47 10.29 -15.16
C GLY A 159 -0.79 11.27 -14.19
N GLY A 160 -0.65 10.87 -12.91
CA GLY A 160 -0.14 11.76 -11.87
C GLY A 160 0.64 11.02 -10.79
N SER A 161 1.86 11.49 -10.53
CA SER A 161 2.77 10.95 -9.52
C SER A 161 2.36 11.27 -8.08
N GLY A 162 1.48 12.26 -7.88
CA GLY A 162 0.95 12.64 -6.57
C GLY A 162 0.17 11.52 -5.88
N ILE A 163 -0.22 10.45 -6.58
CA ILE A 163 -0.87 9.28 -5.97
C ILE A 163 -0.03 8.64 -4.86
N TRP A 164 1.30 8.67 -5.01
CA TRP A 164 2.20 8.19 -3.98
C TRP A 164 2.16 9.05 -2.72
N LEU A 165 1.91 10.36 -2.86
CA LEU A 165 1.75 11.25 -1.72
C LEU A 165 0.44 10.96 -0.99
N ILE A 166 -0.65 10.83 -1.73
CA ILE A 166 -2.00 10.77 -1.16
C ILE A 166 -2.29 9.41 -0.55
N LEU A 167 -1.72 8.35 -1.12
CA LEU A 167 -1.85 7.00 -0.57
C LEU A 167 -0.83 6.70 0.52
N MET A 168 0.05 7.64 0.88
CA MET A 168 1.06 7.48 1.94
C MET A 168 0.54 6.77 3.21
N PRO A 169 -0.63 7.13 3.77
CA PRO A 169 -1.14 6.50 5.00
C PRO A 169 -1.50 5.03 4.81
N VAL A 170 -1.84 4.64 3.57
CA VAL A 170 -2.35 3.32 3.20
C VAL A 170 -1.39 2.52 2.32
N LEU A 171 -0.19 3.03 2.04
CA LEU A 171 0.79 2.35 1.18
C LEU A 171 1.12 0.94 1.72
N SER A 172 1.16 0.75 3.04
CA SER A 172 1.37 -0.56 3.67
C SER A 172 0.24 -1.54 3.41
N LEU A 173 -0.99 -1.06 3.19
CA LEU A 173 -2.17 -1.89 2.98
C LEU A 173 -2.22 -2.56 1.60
N PHE A 174 -1.40 -2.11 0.64
CA PHE A 174 -1.31 -2.76 -0.67
C PHE A 174 -0.91 -4.24 -0.61
N THR A 175 -0.27 -4.68 0.48
CA THR A 175 0.01 -6.11 0.73
C THR A 175 -1.26 -6.95 0.90
N HIS A 176 -2.36 -6.31 1.27
CA HIS A 176 -3.67 -6.93 1.47
C HIS A 176 -4.62 -6.71 0.30
N VAL A 177 -4.27 -5.86 -0.67
CA VAL A 177 -5.11 -5.56 -1.84
C VAL A 177 -4.78 -6.54 -2.97
N PRO A 178 -5.73 -7.38 -3.43
CA PRO A 178 -5.53 -8.25 -4.59
C PRO A 178 -5.22 -7.47 -5.87
N GLN A 179 -4.48 -8.08 -6.80
CA GLN A 179 -4.12 -7.42 -8.06
C GLN A 179 -5.34 -6.99 -8.90
N ALA A 180 -6.43 -7.77 -8.87
CA ALA A 180 -7.68 -7.46 -9.56
C ALA A 180 -8.32 -6.15 -9.05
N GLU A 181 -8.18 -5.85 -7.76
CA GLU A 181 -8.73 -4.64 -7.15
C GLU A 181 -7.99 -3.37 -7.60
N ILE A 182 -6.78 -3.46 -8.13
CA ILE A 182 -6.01 -2.28 -8.59
C ILE A 182 -6.69 -1.60 -9.78
N THR A 183 -7.28 -2.38 -10.68
CA THR A 183 -8.07 -1.85 -11.78
C THR A 183 -9.33 -1.17 -11.27
N VAL A 184 -10.00 -1.77 -10.27
CA VAL A 184 -11.20 -1.20 -9.65
C VAL A 184 -10.87 0.10 -8.91
N ILE A 185 -9.78 0.14 -8.14
CA ILE A 185 -9.27 1.35 -7.48
C ILE A 185 -9.04 2.46 -8.51
N SER A 186 -8.41 2.13 -9.65
CA SER A 186 -8.18 3.11 -10.73
C SER A 186 -9.50 3.69 -11.26
N GLN A 187 -10.49 2.84 -11.52
CA GLN A 187 -11.80 3.27 -12.01
C GLN A 187 -12.55 4.12 -10.99
N LEU A 188 -12.57 3.71 -9.72
CA LEU A 188 -13.21 4.47 -8.64
C LEU A 188 -12.56 5.85 -8.48
N LEU A 189 -11.24 5.93 -8.48
CA LEU A 189 -10.53 7.21 -8.42
C LEU A 189 -10.83 8.11 -9.63
N LEU A 190 -11.10 7.55 -10.80
CA LEU A 190 -11.38 8.32 -12.02
C LEU A 190 -12.83 8.79 -12.11
N TYR A 191 -13.79 7.96 -11.71
CA TYR A 191 -15.20 8.16 -12.07
C TYR A 191 -16.17 8.27 -10.88
N ASP A 192 -15.76 7.92 -9.67
CA ASP A 192 -16.62 8.01 -8.49
C ASP A 192 -16.37 9.33 -7.75
N GLU A 193 -17.42 10.16 -7.64
CA GLU A 193 -17.35 11.48 -7.01
C GLU A 193 -16.90 11.45 -5.55
N ARG A 194 -17.11 10.33 -4.83
CA ARG A 194 -16.65 10.19 -3.45
C ARG A 194 -15.13 10.32 -3.30
N PHE A 195 -14.39 9.97 -4.35
CA PHE A 195 -12.92 10.02 -4.35
C PHE A 195 -12.36 11.19 -5.16
N HIS A 196 -13.22 12.15 -5.55
CA HIS A 196 -12.81 13.32 -6.33
C HIS A 196 -11.71 14.12 -5.65
N SER A 197 -11.77 14.27 -4.32
CA SER A 197 -10.74 14.98 -3.53
C SER A 197 -9.36 14.32 -3.68
N LEU A 198 -9.28 13.00 -3.56
CA LEU A 198 -8.05 12.24 -3.78
C LEU A 198 -7.55 12.44 -5.21
N ARG A 199 -8.41 12.25 -6.22
CA ARG A 199 -8.04 12.43 -7.64
C ARG A 199 -7.51 13.82 -7.93
N ARG A 200 -8.19 14.86 -7.44
CA ARG A 200 -7.77 16.26 -7.60
C ARG A 200 -6.39 16.47 -6.98
N ALA A 201 -6.21 16.02 -5.74
CA ALA A 201 -4.94 16.12 -5.05
C ALA A 201 -3.81 15.41 -5.81
N VAL A 202 -4.08 14.26 -6.46
CA VAL A 202 -3.07 13.51 -7.24
C VAL A 202 -2.44 14.42 -8.27
N LEU A 203 -3.27 15.11 -9.04
CA LEU A 203 -2.81 15.99 -10.10
C LEU A 203 -2.15 17.25 -9.53
N THR A 204 -2.77 17.87 -8.52
CA THR A 204 -2.26 19.09 -7.87
C THR A 204 -0.84 18.89 -7.33
N TRP A 205 -0.58 17.78 -6.66
CA TRP A 205 0.68 17.56 -5.95
C TRP A 205 1.74 16.78 -6.73
N SER A 206 1.42 16.32 -7.95
CA SER A 206 2.36 15.57 -8.80
C SER A 206 3.68 16.31 -9.03
N ARG A 207 3.63 17.60 -9.38
CA ARG A 207 4.85 18.40 -9.62
C ARG A 207 5.73 18.50 -8.38
N CYS A 208 5.13 18.66 -7.21
CA CYS A 208 5.84 18.71 -5.93
C CYS A 208 6.52 17.36 -5.66
N PHE A 209 5.78 16.27 -5.83
CA PHE A 209 6.31 14.94 -5.61
C PHE A 209 7.44 14.56 -6.58
N ASP A 210 7.35 14.95 -7.86
CA ASP A 210 8.41 14.67 -8.84
C ASP A 210 9.70 15.43 -8.53
N ARG A 211 9.60 16.67 -8.04
CA ARG A 211 10.77 17.41 -7.54
C ARG A 211 11.39 16.74 -6.32
N CYS A 212 10.55 16.31 -5.37
CA CYS A 212 10.98 15.52 -4.22
C CYS A 212 11.68 14.23 -4.66
N GLN A 213 11.14 13.52 -5.65
CA GLN A 213 11.72 12.29 -6.18
C GLN A 213 13.10 12.54 -6.81
N ALA A 214 13.23 13.58 -7.63
CA ALA A 214 14.49 13.93 -8.26
C ALA A 214 15.58 14.23 -7.22
N LEU A 215 15.24 14.98 -6.16
CA LEU A 215 16.16 15.27 -5.07
C LEU A 215 16.52 14.02 -4.26
N PHE A 216 15.53 13.20 -3.93
CA PHE A 216 15.72 11.94 -3.21
C PHE A 216 16.66 10.99 -3.97
N ASP A 217 16.43 10.80 -5.27
CA ASP A 217 17.28 9.96 -6.13
C ASP A 217 18.70 10.54 -6.28
N LEU A 218 18.87 11.86 -6.20
CA LEU A 218 20.18 12.51 -6.17
C LEU A 218 20.92 12.19 -4.86
N GLN A 219 20.25 12.28 -3.71
CA GLN A 219 20.87 11.98 -2.41
C GLN A 219 21.29 10.51 -2.29
N ILE A 220 20.45 9.57 -2.74
CA ILE A 220 20.81 8.14 -2.78
C ILE A 220 22.06 7.91 -3.63
N ARG A 221 22.13 8.52 -4.83
CA ARG A 221 23.29 8.38 -5.71
C ARG A 221 24.56 8.92 -5.08
N ARG A 222 24.52 10.13 -4.49
CA ARG A 222 25.67 10.73 -3.79
C ARG A 222 26.20 9.83 -2.68
N ARG A 223 25.30 9.26 -1.88
CA ARG A 223 25.68 8.33 -0.82
C ARG A 223 26.38 7.08 -1.39
N ASN A 224 25.81 6.46 -2.42
CA ASN A 224 26.37 5.25 -3.02
C ASN A 224 27.76 5.52 -3.64
N THR A 225 28.01 6.71 -4.16
CA THR A 225 29.34 7.09 -4.68
C THR A 225 30.35 7.41 -3.59
N LEU A 226 29.91 7.94 -2.45
CA LEU A 226 30.80 8.31 -1.33
C LEU A 226 31.16 7.11 -0.46
N GLY A 227 30.29 6.10 -0.34
CA GLY A 227 30.56 4.86 0.40
C GLY A 227 31.39 3.80 -0.37
N GLN A 228 31.91 4.14 -1.56
CA GLN A 228 32.81 3.31 -2.36
C GLN A 228 34.26 3.81 -2.36
N ARG A 229 34.57 4.86 -1.61
CA ARG A 229 35.93 5.32 -1.29
C ARG A 229 36.28 4.89 0.12
#